data_AF-A0A352NXE6-F1
#
_entry.id   AF-A0A352NXE6-F1
#
_cell.length_a   1.000
_cell.length_b   1.000
_cell.length_c   1.000
_cell.angle_alpha   90.00
_cell.angle_beta   90.00
_cell.angle_gamma   90.00
#
_symmetry.space_group_name_H-M   'P 1'
#
loop_
_entity.id
_entity.type
_entity.pdbx_description
1 polymer ?
#
loop_
_entity_poly.entity_id
_entity_poly.type
_entity_poly.pdbx_seq_one_letter_code
_entity_poly.pdbx_strand_id
1 'polypeptide(L)'
;YTLIPSPHEKYSDMNLTKLTDGKYSHVNSVKNSAFVGWYNEPIDINIDLGKIEPVQQFKVDYLREPIPWAELPEKASIGISEDGVNFTPIGLLRIPSIPFSDRNGSKYPIYFTLDKPLNARYIKLTSVTKPNCYTFIDEFEVRNLYYNH
;
A
#
# COMPACT_ATOMS: atom_id res chain seq x y z
N TYR A 1 -2.02 -10.11 -7.05
CA TYR A 1 -0.94 -9.84 -6.08
C TYR A 1 -1.05 -10.84 -4.92
N THR A 2 -0.10 -10.90 -3.99
CA THR A 2 -0.18 -11.72 -2.75
C THR A 2 -0.04 -10.86 -1.50
N LEU A 3 -0.58 -11.35 -0.38
CA LEU A 3 -0.69 -10.64 0.90
C LEU A 3 -0.10 -11.47 2.04
N ILE A 4 0.81 -10.89 2.81
CA ILE A 4 1.41 -11.53 3.99
C ILE A 4 1.46 -10.51 5.15
N PRO A 5 0.82 -10.78 6.30
CA PRO A 5 -0.14 -11.85 6.53
C PRO A 5 -1.44 -11.62 5.73
N SER A 6 -2.35 -12.59 5.81
CA SER A 6 -3.71 -12.37 5.32
C SER A 6 -4.37 -11.19 6.05
N PRO A 7 -5.18 -10.38 5.35
CA PRO A 7 -5.96 -9.32 6.00
C PRO A 7 -6.85 -9.86 7.09
N HIS A 8 -7.24 -8.98 8.00
CA HIS A 8 -8.27 -9.28 9.00
C HIS A 8 -9.58 -9.66 8.29
N GLU A 9 -10.26 -10.72 8.75
CA GLU A 9 -11.41 -11.35 8.08
C GLU A 9 -12.51 -10.35 7.64
N LYS A 10 -12.85 -9.42 8.55
CA LYS A 10 -13.84 -8.35 8.34
C LYS A 10 -13.48 -7.35 7.24
N TYR A 11 -12.19 -7.19 6.97
CA TYR A 11 -11.62 -6.21 6.04
C TYR A 11 -10.80 -6.93 4.96
N SER A 12 -11.27 -8.12 4.55
CA SER A 12 -10.55 -8.99 3.64
C SER A 12 -10.68 -8.59 2.17
N ASP A 13 -9.76 -9.11 1.37
CA ASP A 13 -9.87 -9.15 -0.09
C ASP A 13 -9.72 -10.58 -0.59
N MET A 14 -10.79 -11.36 -0.46
CA MET A 14 -10.79 -12.79 -0.81
C MET A 14 -10.45 -13.04 -2.29
N ASN A 15 -10.78 -12.10 -3.18
CA ASN A 15 -10.56 -12.24 -4.62
C ASN A 15 -9.22 -11.63 -5.07
N LEU A 16 -8.48 -10.95 -4.17
CA LEU A 16 -7.20 -10.29 -4.44
C LEU A 16 -7.29 -9.32 -5.63
N THR A 17 -8.33 -8.50 -5.67
CA THR A 17 -8.57 -7.52 -6.74
C THR A 17 -8.49 -6.07 -6.27
N LYS A 18 -8.96 -5.76 -5.06
CA LYS A 18 -9.22 -4.39 -4.58
C LYS A 18 -7.98 -3.48 -4.64
N LEU A 19 -6.82 -3.99 -4.22
CA LEU A 19 -5.61 -3.16 -4.15
C LEU A 19 -5.02 -2.78 -5.51
N THR A 20 -5.53 -3.33 -6.60
CA THR A 20 -5.00 -3.11 -7.96
C THR A 20 -6.12 -2.98 -9.01
N ASP A 21 -7.36 -2.67 -8.62
CA ASP A 21 -8.49 -2.56 -9.55
C ASP A 21 -8.80 -1.10 -9.97
N GLY A 22 -8.05 -0.13 -9.47
CA GLY A 22 -8.21 1.29 -9.75
C GLY A 22 -9.46 1.90 -9.08
N LYS A 23 -10.09 1.22 -8.12
CA LYS A 23 -11.29 1.69 -7.42
C LYS A 23 -10.97 2.12 -6.00
N TYR A 24 -10.97 3.44 -5.85
CA TYR A 24 -10.77 4.11 -4.59
C TYR A 24 -12.04 4.15 -3.72
N SER A 25 -11.85 4.14 -2.40
CA SER A 25 -12.94 4.50 -1.50
C SER A 25 -13.38 5.95 -1.73
N HIS A 26 -14.69 6.15 -1.83
CA HIS A 26 -15.33 7.46 -1.94
C HIS A 26 -15.63 8.12 -0.58
N VAL A 27 -15.36 7.40 0.52
CA VAL A 27 -15.48 7.92 1.90
C VAL A 27 -14.27 7.56 2.74
N ASN A 28 -13.94 8.40 3.71
CA ASN A 28 -12.82 8.16 4.63
C ASN A 28 -13.29 7.34 5.83
N SER A 29 -13.69 6.08 5.60
CA SER A 29 -14.12 5.19 6.68
C SER A 29 -13.79 3.72 6.43
N VAL A 30 -13.33 3.03 7.48
CA VAL A 30 -13.07 1.57 7.50
C VAL A 30 -14.30 0.74 7.16
N LYS A 31 -15.50 1.34 7.20
CA LYS A 31 -16.76 0.68 6.81
C LYS A 31 -16.91 0.56 5.29
N ASN A 32 -16.14 1.28 4.51
CA ASN A 32 -16.17 1.15 3.05
C ASN A 32 -15.47 -0.16 2.64
N SER A 33 -16.13 -0.93 1.77
CA SER A 33 -15.66 -2.25 1.35
C SER A 33 -14.45 -2.22 0.41
N ALA A 34 -14.07 -1.05 -0.14
CA ALA A 34 -12.86 -0.89 -0.94
C ALA A 34 -11.59 -1.08 -0.10
N PHE A 35 -11.64 -0.76 1.19
CA PHE A 35 -10.47 -0.92 2.06
C PHE A 35 -10.18 -2.38 2.41
N VAL A 36 -8.90 -2.70 2.44
CA VAL A 36 -8.32 -3.93 3.00
C VAL A 36 -7.54 -3.56 4.25
N GLY A 37 -7.69 -4.35 5.33
CA GLY A 37 -7.16 -4.01 6.65
C GLY A 37 -6.37 -5.11 7.34
N TRP A 38 -5.28 -4.74 7.99
CA TRP A 38 -4.44 -5.63 8.82
C TRP A 38 -4.31 -5.06 10.22
N TYR A 39 -4.10 -5.94 11.20
CA TYR A 39 -3.98 -5.58 12.61
C TYR A 39 -2.66 -6.10 13.18
N ASN A 40 -1.92 -5.23 13.88
CA ASN A 40 -0.63 -5.46 14.55
C ASN A 40 0.57 -5.88 13.69
N GLU A 41 0.40 -6.77 12.72
CA GLU A 41 1.50 -7.38 11.99
C GLU A 41 2.01 -6.46 10.86
N PRO A 42 3.33 -6.50 10.55
CA PRO A 42 3.85 -5.92 9.32
C PRO A 42 3.21 -6.57 8.08
N ILE A 43 2.99 -5.75 7.06
CA ILE A 43 2.28 -6.12 5.84
C ILE A 43 3.28 -6.15 4.69
N ASP A 44 3.34 -7.27 3.98
CA ASP A 44 3.99 -7.43 2.67
C ASP A 44 2.90 -7.61 1.61
N ILE A 45 2.82 -6.68 0.66
CA ILE A 45 2.01 -6.79 -0.56
C ILE A 45 2.94 -6.99 -1.75
N ASN A 46 2.82 -8.13 -2.43
CA ASN A 46 3.66 -8.45 -3.60
C ASN A 46 2.83 -8.43 -4.89
N ILE A 47 3.15 -7.52 -5.81
CA ILE A 47 2.55 -7.42 -7.14
C ILE A 47 3.46 -8.14 -8.15
N ASP A 48 2.90 -9.03 -8.98
CA ASP A 48 3.55 -9.56 -10.19
C ASP A 48 2.99 -8.80 -11.40
N LEU A 49 3.84 -8.09 -12.13
CA LEU A 49 3.51 -7.34 -13.34
C LEU A 49 3.34 -8.26 -14.57
N GLY A 50 3.65 -9.55 -14.44
CA GLY A 50 3.56 -10.58 -15.48
C GLY A 50 4.77 -10.63 -16.41
N LYS A 51 5.54 -9.55 -16.52
CA LYS A 51 6.79 -9.44 -17.28
C LYS A 51 7.73 -8.42 -16.64
N ILE A 52 9.00 -8.46 -17.02
CA ILE A 52 9.96 -7.42 -16.65
C ILE A 52 9.61 -6.16 -17.46
N GLU A 53 9.36 -5.06 -16.76
CA GLU A 53 9.07 -3.77 -17.36
C GLU A 53 9.62 -2.59 -16.54
N PRO A 54 9.85 -1.43 -17.16
CA PRO A 54 10.30 -0.25 -16.45
C PRO A 54 9.19 0.31 -15.54
N VAL A 55 9.51 0.49 -14.26
CA VAL A 55 8.67 1.10 -13.23
C VAL A 55 9.34 2.35 -12.66
N GLN A 56 8.56 3.37 -12.29
CA GLN A 56 9.13 4.63 -11.82
C GLN A 56 8.38 5.25 -10.63
N GLN A 57 7.06 5.09 -10.55
CA GLN A 57 6.25 5.66 -9.49
C GLN A 57 5.40 4.60 -8.82
N PHE A 58 5.35 4.70 -7.49
CA PHE A 58 4.59 3.84 -6.59
C PHE A 58 3.64 4.74 -5.80
N LYS A 59 2.35 4.44 -5.85
CA LYS A 59 1.33 5.17 -5.08
C LYS A 59 0.61 4.19 -4.17
N VAL A 60 0.61 4.46 -2.88
CA VAL A 60 -0.18 3.70 -1.90
C VAL A 60 -1.17 4.65 -1.25
N ASP A 61 -2.45 4.29 -1.25
CA ASP A 61 -3.50 5.10 -0.62
C ASP A 61 -3.92 4.50 0.72
N TYR A 62 -3.47 5.14 1.80
CA TYR A 62 -3.75 4.72 3.17
C TYR A 62 -4.95 5.45 3.75
N LEU A 63 -5.72 4.79 4.63
CA LEU A 63 -6.70 5.47 5.48
C LEU A 63 -6.12 5.72 6.87
N ARG A 64 -6.37 6.92 7.39
CA ARG A 64 -6.35 7.19 8.83
C ARG A 64 -7.76 7.55 9.29
N GLU A 65 -8.30 6.79 10.23
CA GLU A 65 -9.56 7.03 10.91
C GLU A 65 -9.36 6.69 12.41
N PRO A 66 -9.11 7.68 13.29
CA PRO A 66 -8.62 7.40 14.64
C PRO A 66 -9.63 6.73 15.58
N ILE A 67 -10.92 7.01 15.39
CA ILE A 67 -12.01 6.51 16.26
C ILE A 67 -12.14 4.96 16.18
N PRO A 68 -11.94 4.31 15.01
CA PRO A 68 -11.76 2.85 14.90
C PRO A 68 -10.30 2.38 14.89
N TRP A 69 -9.35 3.18 15.38
CA TRP A 69 -7.92 2.83 15.46
C TRP A 69 -7.28 2.46 14.11
N ALA A 70 -7.75 3.07 13.01
CA ALA A 70 -7.07 3.00 11.71
C ALA A 70 -6.01 4.09 11.65
N GLU A 71 -4.75 3.69 11.63
CA GLU A 71 -3.60 4.59 11.66
C GLU A 71 -2.68 4.33 10.46
N LEU A 72 -1.95 5.39 10.07
CA LEU A 72 -0.87 5.27 9.10
C LEU A 72 0.21 4.31 9.64
N PRO A 73 0.88 3.54 8.78
CA PRO A 73 1.97 2.67 9.22
C PRO A 73 3.10 3.49 9.83
N GLU A 74 3.89 2.90 10.73
CA GLU A 74 5.07 3.57 11.30
C GLU A 74 6.12 3.85 10.23
N LYS A 75 6.28 2.90 9.31
CA LYS A 75 7.22 2.95 8.18
C LYS A 75 6.63 2.17 7.02
N ALA A 76 6.96 2.57 5.80
CA ALA A 76 6.72 1.75 4.63
C ALA A 76 7.88 1.86 3.64
N SER A 77 8.11 0.83 2.83
CA SER A 77 9.20 0.74 1.86
C SER A 77 8.79 0.00 0.59
N ILE A 78 9.47 0.31 -0.51
CA ILE A 78 9.35 -0.44 -1.76
C ILE A 78 10.61 -1.26 -2.01
N GLY A 79 10.42 -2.52 -2.40
CA GLY A 79 11.43 -3.37 -3.01
C GLY A 79 11.01 -3.85 -4.39
N ILE A 80 11.98 -4.16 -5.24
CA ILE A 80 11.75 -4.68 -6.59
C ILE A 80 12.53 -5.97 -6.83
N SER A 81 12.03 -6.81 -7.73
CA SER A 81 12.68 -8.06 -8.12
C SER A 81 12.34 -8.43 -9.56
N GLU A 82 13.26 -9.11 -10.25
CA GLU A 82 13.01 -9.73 -11.55
C GLU A 82 12.60 -11.21 -11.42
N ASP A 83 13.04 -11.90 -10.35
CA ASP A 83 12.87 -13.34 -10.13
C ASP A 83 11.76 -13.70 -9.12
N GLY A 84 11.26 -12.72 -8.37
CA GLY A 84 10.23 -12.90 -7.34
C GLY A 84 10.74 -13.51 -6.03
N VAL A 85 12.06 -13.74 -5.92
CA VAL A 85 12.73 -14.34 -4.77
C VAL A 85 13.61 -13.31 -4.08
N ASN A 86 14.47 -12.63 -4.85
CA ASN A 86 15.43 -11.67 -4.34
C ASN A 86 14.92 -10.25 -4.57
N PHE A 87 14.50 -9.59 -3.49
CA PHE A 87 14.03 -8.20 -3.54
C PHE A 87 15.13 -7.22 -3.17
N THR A 88 15.39 -6.26 -4.07
CA THR A 88 16.26 -5.12 -3.82
C THR A 88 15.45 -3.95 -3.25
N PRO A 89 15.76 -3.43 -2.06
CA PRO A 89 15.07 -2.26 -1.51
C PRO A 89 15.45 -1.01 -2.32
N ILE A 90 14.46 -0.22 -2.73
CA ILE A 90 14.68 0.97 -3.56
C ILE A 90 14.32 2.29 -2.86
N GLY A 91 13.63 2.23 -1.71
CA GLY A 91 13.41 3.42 -0.89
C GLY A 91 12.31 3.28 0.15
N LEU A 92 12.23 4.31 1.00
CA LEU A 92 11.19 4.46 2.02
C LEU A 92 10.11 5.43 1.55
N LEU A 93 8.85 5.12 1.89
CA LEU A 93 7.73 6.05 1.75
C LEU A 93 7.82 7.09 2.87
N ARG A 94 7.54 8.35 2.52
CA ARG A 94 7.44 9.46 3.49
C ARG A 94 6.07 9.45 4.15
N ILE A 95 5.94 8.76 5.28
CA ILE A 95 4.71 8.77 6.06
C ILE A 95 4.59 10.09 6.84
N PRO A 96 3.49 10.85 6.69
CA PRO A 96 3.32 12.11 7.41
C PRO A 96 3.03 11.89 8.89
N SER A 97 3.53 12.81 9.73
CA SER A 97 3.12 12.91 11.12
C SER A 97 1.81 13.71 11.21
N ILE A 98 0.79 13.11 11.81
CA ILE A 98 -0.53 13.74 11.97
C ILE A 98 -0.74 14.08 13.45
N PRO A 99 -1.10 15.33 13.80
CA PRO A 99 -1.33 15.71 15.18
C PRO A 99 -2.41 14.85 15.84
N PHE A 100 -2.20 14.49 17.10
CA PHE A 100 -3.18 13.69 17.88
C PHE A 100 -4.54 14.39 18.02
N SER A 101 -4.57 15.73 17.95
CA SER A 101 -5.80 16.52 17.97
C SER A 101 -6.66 16.35 16.72
N ASP A 102 -6.08 15.90 15.60
CA ASP A 102 -6.84 15.60 14.39
C ASP A 102 -7.56 14.25 14.54
N ARG A 103 -8.88 14.35 14.67
CA ARG A 103 -9.80 13.22 14.83
C ARG A 103 -10.52 12.86 13.53
N ASN A 104 -10.30 13.59 12.44
CA ASN A 104 -11.02 13.37 11.20
C ASN A 104 -10.48 12.16 10.45
N GLY A 105 -11.39 11.41 9.83
CA GLY A 105 -11.04 10.39 8.85
C GLY A 105 -10.47 11.05 7.59
N SER A 106 -9.32 10.60 7.12
CA SER A 106 -8.67 11.12 5.90
C SER A 106 -7.89 10.05 5.17
N LYS A 107 -7.91 10.13 3.84
CA LYS A 107 -7.03 9.35 2.97
C LYS A 107 -5.69 10.05 2.77
N TYR A 108 -4.65 9.24 2.66
CA TYR A 108 -3.27 9.65 2.54
C TYR A 108 -2.64 8.92 1.36
N PRO A 109 -2.79 9.46 0.13
CA PRO A 109 -2.07 8.96 -1.03
C PRO A 109 -0.59 9.33 -0.89
N ILE A 110 0.25 8.32 -0.69
CA ILE A 110 1.69 8.46 -0.56
C ILE A 110 2.35 8.05 -1.86
N TYR A 111 3.15 8.96 -2.41
CA TYR A 111 3.90 8.75 -3.65
C TYR A 111 5.37 8.54 -3.34
N PHE A 112 5.95 7.53 -4.00
CA PHE A 112 7.39 7.35 -4.10
C PHE A 112 7.75 7.31 -5.59
N THR A 113 8.61 8.22 -6.03
CA THR A 113 8.99 8.35 -7.44
C THR A 113 10.51 8.32 -7.55
N LEU A 114 11.01 7.45 -8.40
CA LEU A 114 12.43 7.30 -8.70
C LEU A 114 12.87 8.36 -9.71
N ASP A 115 14.10 8.85 -9.57
CA ASP A 115 14.71 9.80 -10.52
C ASP A 115 14.79 9.22 -11.94
N LYS A 116 14.95 7.89 -12.04
CA LYS A 116 14.98 7.14 -13.29
C LYS A 116 14.16 5.84 -13.16
N PRO A 117 13.50 5.37 -14.22
CA PRO A 117 12.84 4.07 -14.19
C PRO A 117 13.83 2.92 -13.92
N LEU A 118 13.36 1.90 -13.21
CA LEU A 118 14.09 0.64 -13.00
C LEU A 118 13.28 -0.51 -13.58
N ASN A 119 13.95 -1.52 -14.15
CA ASN A 119 13.28 -2.72 -14.62
C ASN A 119 12.93 -3.63 -13.43
N ALA A 120 11.69 -4.12 -13.41
CA ALA A 120 11.21 -5.06 -12.41
C ALA A 120 10.07 -5.90 -12.99
N ARG A 121 9.87 -7.09 -12.44
CA ARG A 121 8.63 -7.87 -12.63
C ARG A 121 7.80 -7.91 -11.35
N TYR A 122 8.44 -7.98 -10.20
CA TYR A 122 7.79 -8.09 -8.92
C TYR A 122 8.06 -6.84 -8.07
N ILE A 123 7.00 -6.30 -7.48
CA ILE A 123 7.08 -5.14 -6.59
C ILE A 123 6.58 -5.56 -5.21
N LYS A 124 7.36 -5.26 -4.17
CA LYS A 124 6.99 -5.47 -2.78
C LYS A 124 6.78 -4.13 -2.09
N LEU A 125 5.59 -3.93 -1.53
CA LEU A 125 5.34 -2.93 -0.51
C LEU A 125 5.42 -3.60 0.86
N THR A 126 6.29 -3.10 1.73
CA THR A 126 6.33 -3.48 3.15
C THR A 126 5.84 -2.32 3.99
N SER A 127 4.86 -2.54 4.86
CA SER A 127 4.29 -1.53 5.76
C SER A 127 4.28 -2.04 7.20
N VAL A 128 4.93 -1.32 8.11
CA VAL A 128 4.98 -1.68 9.53
C VAL A 128 3.78 -1.07 10.23
N THR A 129 2.82 -1.91 10.63
CA THR A 129 1.62 -1.49 11.34
C THR A 129 1.97 -0.96 12.74
N LYS A 130 1.28 0.09 13.20
CA LYS A 130 1.41 0.56 14.59
C LYS A 130 0.85 -0.49 15.57
N PRO A 131 1.49 -0.72 16.73
CA PRO A 131 0.95 -1.62 17.75
C PRO A 131 -0.48 -1.25 18.16
N ASN A 132 -1.34 -2.26 18.28
CA ASN A 132 -2.76 -2.15 18.64
C ASN A 132 -3.62 -1.29 17.69
N CYS A 133 -3.14 -1.05 16.47
CA CYS A 133 -3.87 -0.31 15.44
C CYS A 133 -4.06 -1.17 14.18
N TYR A 134 -5.00 -0.74 13.36
CA TYR A 134 -5.14 -1.22 12.00
C TYR A 134 -4.34 -0.34 11.03
N THR A 135 -3.84 -0.94 9.96
CA THR A 135 -3.43 -0.23 8.75
C THR A 135 -4.35 -0.64 7.61
N PHE A 136 -4.88 0.35 6.88
CA PHE A 136 -5.84 0.17 5.80
C PHE A 136 -5.33 0.76 4.51
N ILE A 137 -5.53 0.03 3.41
CA ILE A 137 -5.16 0.42 2.05
C ILE A 137 -6.36 0.16 1.14
N ASP A 138 -6.76 1.12 0.30
CA ASP A 138 -7.73 0.88 -0.80
C ASP A 138 -7.03 0.63 -2.14
N GLU A 139 -5.85 1.20 -2.39
CA GLU A 139 -5.13 1.00 -3.65
C GLU A 139 -3.58 1.00 -3.48
N PHE A 140 -2.90 0.14 -4.23
CA PHE A 140 -1.47 0.17 -4.47
C PHE A 140 -1.14 0.12 -5.96
N GLU A 141 -0.70 1.23 -6.51
CA GLU A 141 -0.40 1.36 -7.93
C GLU A 141 1.11 1.40 -8.22
N VAL A 142 1.49 0.73 -9.29
CA VAL A 142 2.82 0.75 -9.89
C VAL A 142 2.69 1.38 -11.28
N ARG A 143 3.45 2.44 -11.54
CA ARG A 143 3.32 3.27 -12.73
C ARG A 143 4.66 3.49 -13.40
N ASN A 144 4.63 3.67 -14.71
CA ASN A 144 5.71 4.23 -15.48
C ASN A 144 5.27 5.58 -16.06
N LEU A 145 5.94 6.67 -15.68
CA LEU A 145 5.52 8.02 -16.07
C LEU A 145 5.80 8.33 -17.56
N TYR A 146 6.56 7.47 -18.25
CA TYR A 146 6.87 7.61 -19.68
C TYR A 146 5.90 6.86 -20.60
N TYR A 147 5.00 6.03 -20.04
CA TYR A 147 3.99 5.30 -20.80
C TYR A 147 2.60 5.56 -20.18
N ASN A 148 2.03 6.72 -20.46
CA ASN A 148 0.58 6.89 -20.36
C ASN A 148 -0.02 6.31 -21.64
N HIS A 149 -0.76 5.22 -21.51
CA HIS A 149 -1.76 4.82 -22.51
C HIS A 149 -3.11 5.40 -22.11
#